data_AF-A0A661BD66-F1
#
_entry.id   AF-A0A661BD66-F1
#
_cell.length_a   1.000
_cell.length_b   1.000
_cell.length_c   1.000
_cell.angle_alpha   90.00
_cell.angle_beta   90.00
_cell.angle_gamma   90.00
#
_symmetry.space_group_name_H-M   'P 1'
#
loop_
_entity.id
_entity.type
_entity.pdbx_description
1 polymer ?
#
loop_
_entity_poly.entity_id
_entity_poly.type
_entity_poly.pdbx_seq_one_letter_code
_entity_poly.pdbx_strand_id
1 'polypeptide(L)'
;MAEIKTRYPSTLTDENYDEWFTRWVAWFLAFPDTPEFGNWLRADIQAFDDDYHAKRIAAMEAEDAQEAASAAWRTAVKALRERLIKLRISLPTLTPGDDSVLDTLKLRDEVPDDTDKLLDYAEIADNAWQPLSGDPQYAPFAPRLNEIAPLKADVDTKRVVMGQAILAYSTATDEKTAARDVCHTRERAVFNFFRGEGKPDEFWTSSVYGLGTGGEEPSVPIPDWPGPGAFEGNYLGEKTVELIYGPVKDATH
;
A
#
# COMPACT_ATOMS: atom_id res chain seq x y z
N MET A 1 -24.33 -3.50 41.82
CA MET A 1 -23.90 -2.62 40.72
C MET A 1 -23.48 -3.52 39.57
N ALA A 2 -24.07 -3.35 38.39
CA ALA A 2 -23.67 -4.12 37.22
C ALA A 2 -22.26 -3.67 36.80
N GLU A 3 -21.40 -4.64 36.54
CA GLU A 3 -20.03 -4.44 36.07
C GLU A 3 -20.09 -3.79 34.68
N ILE A 4 -19.55 -2.57 34.56
CA ILE A 4 -19.50 -1.84 33.29
C ILE A 4 -18.44 -2.54 32.43
N LYS A 5 -18.86 -3.38 31.48
CA LYS A 5 -17.94 -4.06 30.55
C LYS A 5 -17.21 -3.03 29.69
N THR A 6 -15.88 -3.08 29.72
CA THR A 6 -14.99 -2.24 28.90
C THR A 6 -15.11 -2.65 27.43
N ARG A 7 -15.18 -1.66 26.54
CA ARG A 7 -15.52 -1.79 25.11
C ARG A 7 -14.25 -1.76 24.25
N TYR A 8 -14.19 -2.55 23.18
CA TYR A 8 -13.08 -2.59 22.22
C TYR A 8 -13.51 -2.00 20.86
N PRO A 9 -13.32 -0.69 20.63
CA PRO A 9 -13.69 -0.06 19.35
C PRO A 9 -12.83 -0.57 18.19
N SER A 10 -11.61 -1.03 18.49
CA SER A 10 -10.66 -1.59 17.51
C SER A 10 -11.16 -2.88 16.85
N THR A 11 -12.19 -3.54 17.39
CA THR A 11 -12.77 -4.75 16.79
C THR A 11 -13.96 -4.47 15.88
N LEU A 12 -14.37 -3.20 15.73
CA LEU A 12 -15.48 -2.83 14.85
C LEU A 12 -15.03 -2.82 13.39
N THR A 13 -15.74 -3.56 12.53
CA THR A 13 -15.49 -3.62 11.08
C THR A 13 -16.16 -2.44 10.37
N ASP A 14 -15.81 -2.19 9.10
CA ASP A 14 -16.44 -1.12 8.30
C ASP A 14 -17.97 -1.33 8.20
N GLU A 15 -18.42 -2.59 8.08
CA GLU A 15 -19.84 -2.97 8.08
C GLU A 15 -20.57 -2.60 9.39
N ASN A 16 -19.87 -2.66 10.54
CA ASN A 16 -20.45 -2.22 11.80
C ASN A 16 -20.69 -0.69 11.79
N TYR A 17 -19.88 0.11 11.09
CA TYR A 17 -20.17 1.54 10.98
C TYR A 17 -21.32 1.81 10.03
N ASP A 18 -21.39 1.08 8.92
CA ASP A 18 -22.54 1.18 8.01
C ASP A 18 -23.85 0.86 8.76
N GLU A 19 -23.88 -0.19 9.58
CA GLU A 19 -25.05 -0.50 10.42
C GLU A 19 -25.29 0.59 11.49
N TRP A 20 -24.24 1.10 12.15
CA TRP A 20 -24.33 2.21 13.09
C TRP A 20 -25.06 3.42 12.48
N PHE A 21 -24.61 3.88 11.32
CA PHE A 21 -25.17 5.04 10.66
C PHE A 21 -26.57 4.79 10.08
N THR A 22 -26.78 3.64 9.43
CA THR A 22 -28.07 3.36 8.76
C THR A 22 -29.19 2.99 9.72
N ARG A 23 -28.88 2.29 10.82
CA ARG A 23 -29.89 1.72 11.72
C ARG A 23 -30.02 2.50 13.02
N TRP A 24 -28.89 2.83 13.64
CA TRP A 24 -28.90 3.36 15.00
C TRP A 24 -29.13 4.86 15.04
N VAL A 25 -28.49 5.61 14.14
CA VAL A 25 -28.75 7.06 14.00
C VAL A 25 -30.22 7.33 13.71
N ALA A 26 -30.81 6.62 12.74
CA ALA A 26 -32.23 6.75 12.43
C ALA A 26 -33.13 6.50 13.66
N TRP A 27 -32.82 5.50 14.48
CA TRP A 27 -33.54 5.21 15.71
C TRP A 27 -33.38 6.30 16.78
N PHE A 28 -32.16 6.82 16.99
CA PHE A 28 -31.92 7.92 17.94
C PHE A 28 -32.64 9.20 17.54
N LEU A 29 -32.72 9.48 16.24
CA LEU A 29 -33.41 10.66 15.72
C LEU A 29 -34.93 10.61 15.91
N ALA A 30 -35.50 9.41 15.98
CA ALA A 30 -36.92 9.18 16.19
C ALA A 30 -37.33 9.11 17.69
N PHE A 31 -36.38 9.30 18.61
CA PHE A 31 -36.63 9.12 20.04
C PHE A 31 -37.50 10.27 20.61
N PRO A 32 -38.70 9.99 21.14
CA PRO A 32 -39.74 11.01 21.35
C PRO A 32 -39.55 11.92 22.57
N ASP A 33 -38.74 11.53 23.56
CA ASP A 33 -38.70 12.19 24.88
C ASP A 33 -37.42 13.01 25.15
N THR A 34 -36.54 13.20 24.17
CA THR A 34 -35.25 13.91 24.35
C THR A 34 -34.93 14.85 23.17
N PRO A 35 -35.73 15.90 22.94
CA PRO A 35 -35.58 16.79 21.79
C PRO A 35 -34.25 17.55 21.78
N GLU A 36 -33.68 17.92 22.93
CA GLU A 36 -32.37 18.58 23.03
C GLU A 36 -31.23 17.66 22.59
N PHE A 37 -31.28 16.40 23.00
CA PHE A 37 -30.31 15.38 22.59
C PHE A 37 -30.46 15.03 21.11
N GLY A 38 -31.70 14.89 20.62
CA GLY A 38 -31.96 14.71 19.19
C GLY A 38 -31.48 15.89 18.34
N ASN A 39 -31.59 17.13 18.85
CA ASN A 39 -31.06 18.32 18.19
C ASN A 39 -29.52 18.34 18.18
N TRP A 40 -28.87 18.00 19.31
CA TRP A 40 -27.42 17.86 19.40
C TRP A 40 -26.88 16.76 18.47
N LEU A 41 -27.60 15.65 18.37
CA LEU A 41 -27.24 14.55 17.46
C LEU A 41 -27.41 14.97 15.99
N ARG A 42 -28.54 15.61 15.63
CA ARG A 42 -28.80 16.11 14.27
C ARG A 42 -27.80 17.15 13.79
N ALA A 43 -27.24 17.94 14.71
CA ALA A 43 -26.36 19.04 14.34
C ALA A 43 -25.14 18.56 13.54
N ASP A 44 -24.56 17.41 13.93
CA ASP A 44 -23.28 16.98 13.38
C ASP A 44 -23.26 15.52 12.86
N ILE A 45 -24.23 14.66 13.19
CA ILE A 45 -24.11 13.22 12.89
C ILE A 45 -24.05 12.92 11.40
N GLN A 46 -24.82 13.64 10.58
CA GLN A 46 -24.80 13.49 9.13
C GLN A 46 -23.43 13.89 8.56
N ALA A 47 -22.82 14.95 9.10
CA ALA A 47 -21.53 15.44 8.61
C ALA A 47 -20.40 14.43 8.84
N PHE A 48 -20.38 13.76 9.99
CA PHE A 48 -19.37 12.71 10.26
C PHE A 48 -19.64 11.42 9.51
N ASP A 49 -20.92 11.08 9.31
CA ASP A 49 -21.33 9.95 8.48
C ASP A 49 -20.86 10.12 7.03
N ASP A 50 -21.17 11.27 6.45
CA ASP A 50 -20.76 11.65 5.09
C ASP A 50 -19.23 11.68 4.97
N ASP A 51 -18.51 12.23 5.95
CA ASP A 51 -17.04 12.29 5.95
C ASP A 51 -16.41 10.89 6.02
N TYR A 52 -16.86 10.03 6.94
CA TYR A 52 -16.34 8.67 7.04
C TYR A 52 -16.58 7.86 5.76
N HIS A 53 -17.80 7.91 5.20
CA HIS A 53 -18.11 7.22 3.96
C HIS A 53 -17.29 7.76 2.77
N ALA A 54 -17.12 9.09 2.68
CA ALA A 54 -16.27 9.69 1.65
C ALA A 54 -14.81 9.23 1.77
N LYS A 55 -14.24 9.21 2.98
CA LYS A 55 -12.87 8.71 3.23
C LYS A 55 -12.73 7.22 2.99
N ARG A 56 -13.76 6.43 3.31
CA ARG A 56 -13.79 4.99 3.00
C ARG A 56 -13.77 4.74 1.49
N ILE A 57 -14.59 5.45 0.71
CA ILE A 57 -14.58 5.36 -0.75
C ILE A 57 -13.20 5.74 -1.31
N ALA A 58 -12.63 6.86 -0.85
CA ALA A 58 -11.30 7.28 -1.29
C ALA A 58 -10.21 6.24 -0.97
N ALA A 59 -10.27 5.57 0.19
CA ALA A 59 -9.35 4.50 0.54
C ALA A 59 -9.52 3.27 -0.37
N MET A 60 -10.75 2.88 -0.71
CA MET A 60 -11.02 1.78 -1.66
C MET A 60 -10.50 2.11 -3.07
N GLU A 61 -10.76 3.31 -3.57
CA GLU A 61 -10.27 3.75 -4.88
C GLU A 61 -8.72 3.79 -4.92
N ALA A 62 -8.09 4.20 -3.82
CA ALA A 62 -6.63 4.19 -3.70
C ALA A 62 -6.04 2.78 -3.62
N GLU A 63 -6.76 1.82 -3.00
CA GLU A 63 -6.38 0.40 -2.97
C GLU A 63 -6.38 -0.19 -4.39
N ASP A 64 -7.48 0.00 -5.13
CA ASP A 64 -7.61 -0.45 -6.51
C ASP A 64 -6.49 0.15 -7.40
N ALA A 65 -6.19 1.44 -7.22
CA ALA A 65 -5.11 2.11 -7.93
C ALA A 65 -3.73 1.54 -7.59
N GLN A 66 -3.48 1.23 -6.32
CA GLN A 66 -2.25 0.57 -5.88
C GLN A 66 -2.10 -0.83 -6.49
N GLU A 67 -3.17 -1.63 -6.49
CA GLU A 67 -3.14 -2.97 -7.08
C GLU A 67 -2.84 -2.89 -8.58
N ALA A 68 -3.55 -2.02 -9.31
CA ALA A 68 -3.34 -1.80 -10.74
C ALA A 68 -1.91 -1.35 -11.05
N ALA A 69 -1.36 -0.40 -10.28
CA ALA A 69 0.01 0.08 -10.46
C ALA A 69 1.05 -1.01 -10.17
N SER A 70 0.83 -1.82 -9.13
CA SER A 70 1.70 -2.95 -8.77
C SER A 70 1.69 -4.03 -9.86
N ALA A 71 0.52 -4.35 -10.42
CA ALA A 71 0.37 -5.30 -11.51
C ALA A 71 1.05 -4.81 -12.80
N ALA A 72 0.92 -3.51 -13.12
CA ALA A 72 1.58 -2.90 -14.26
C ALA A 72 3.12 -2.95 -14.12
N TRP A 73 3.66 -2.65 -12.93
CA TRP A 73 5.09 -2.76 -12.66
C TRP A 73 5.60 -4.20 -12.80
N ARG A 74 4.92 -5.19 -12.21
CA ARG A 74 5.28 -6.62 -12.38
C ARG A 74 5.28 -7.06 -13.84
N THR A 75 4.34 -6.55 -14.64
CA THR A 75 4.26 -6.83 -16.08
C THR A 75 5.46 -6.25 -16.83
N ALA A 76 5.86 -5.01 -16.51
CA ALA A 76 7.05 -4.39 -17.10
C ALA A 76 8.34 -5.15 -16.75
N VAL A 77 8.51 -5.53 -15.48
CA VAL A 77 9.66 -6.35 -15.02
C VAL A 77 9.73 -7.67 -15.79
N LYS A 78 8.60 -8.36 -15.94
CA LYS A 78 8.51 -9.59 -16.71
C LYS A 78 8.88 -9.39 -18.18
N ALA A 79 8.40 -8.31 -18.81
CA ALA A 79 8.71 -8.00 -20.21
C ALA A 79 10.20 -7.77 -20.45
N LEU A 80 10.87 -7.00 -19.58
CA LEU A 80 12.33 -6.80 -19.62
C LEU A 80 13.06 -8.14 -19.46
N ARG A 81 12.67 -8.93 -18.46
CA ARG A 81 13.30 -10.22 -18.19
C ARG A 81 13.18 -11.19 -19.35
N GLU A 82 11.98 -11.34 -19.91
CA GLU A 82 11.74 -12.18 -21.06
C GLU A 82 12.56 -11.74 -22.27
N ARG A 83 12.73 -10.43 -22.48
CA ARG A 83 13.57 -9.90 -23.56
C ARG A 83 15.02 -10.35 -23.41
N LEU A 84 15.60 -10.20 -22.21
CA LEU A 84 16.97 -10.59 -21.92
C LEU A 84 17.18 -12.11 -22.07
N ILE A 85 16.23 -12.92 -21.59
CA ILE A 85 16.26 -14.38 -21.77
C ILE A 85 16.21 -14.74 -23.26
N LYS A 86 15.29 -14.14 -24.02
CA LYS A 86 15.17 -14.41 -25.47
C LYS A 86 16.45 -14.02 -26.20
N LEU A 87 17.06 -12.88 -25.87
CA LEU A 87 18.35 -12.47 -26.44
C LEU A 87 19.46 -13.46 -26.10
N ARG A 88 19.60 -13.87 -24.84
CA ARG A 88 20.59 -14.87 -24.42
C ARG A 88 20.48 -16.18 -25.19
N ILE A 89 19.26 -16.65 -25.44
CA ILE A 89 19.01 -17.90 -26.20
C ILE A 89 19.32 -17.73 -27.69
N SER A 90 19.01 -16.56 -28.26
CA SER A 90 19.00 -16.37 -29.72
C SER A 90 20.28 -15.74 -30.27
N LEU A 91 21.02 -14.95 -29.50
CA LEU A 91 22.27 -14.33 -29.95
C LEU A 91 23.33 -15.33 -30.45
N PRO A 92 23.54 -16.51 -29.84
CA PRO A 92 24.48 -17.51 -30.36
C PRO A 92 24.19 -17.99 -31.78
N THR A 93 22.97 -17.76 -32.30
CA THR A 93 22.63 -18.08 -33.70
C THR A 93 23.34 -17.18 -34.71
N LEU A 94 23.87 -16.02 -34.30
CA LEU A 94 24.73 -15.17 -35.13
C LEU A 94 26.09 -15.80 -35.40
N THR A 95 26.61 -16.57 -34.45
CA THR A 95 27.92 -17.22 -34.49
C THR A 95 27.80 -18.68 -34.05
N PRO A 96 27.22 -19.57 -34.88
CA PRO A 96 26.97 -20.95 -34.49
C PRO A 96 28.25 -21.66 -34.03
N GLY A 97 28.26 -22.16 -32.79
CA GLY A 97 29.41 -22.83 -32.19
C GLY A 97 30.41 -21.92 -31.47
N ASP A 98 30.16 -20.60 -31.45
CA ASP A 98 30.93 -19.63 -30.68
C ASP A 98 29.99 -18.68 -29.89
N ASP A 99 30.01 -18.84 -28.57
CA ASP A 99 29.21 -18.04 -27.64
C ASP A 99 29.90 -16.73 -27.22
N SER A 100 31.03 -16.36 -27.84
CA SER A 100 31.74 -15.09 -27.58
C SER A 100 30.86 -13.85 -27.74
N VAL A 101 29.80 -13.95 -28.56
CA VAL A 101 28.78 -12.91 -28.72
C VAL A 101 28.06 -12.58 -27.41
N LEU A 102 27.84 -13.59 -26.55
CA LEU A 102 27.23 -13.40 -25.23
C LEU A 102 28.18 -12.70 -24.26
N ASP A 103 29.49 -12.95 -24.33
CA ASP A 103 30.49 -12.23 -23.52
C ASP A 103 30.60 -10.77 -23.93
N THR A 104 30.56 -10.54 -25.24
CA THR A 104 30.66 -9.22 -25.84
C THR A 104 29.49 -8.34 -25.40
N LEU A 105 28.27 -8.88 -25.43
CA LEU A 105 27.05 -8.18 -25.02
C LEU A 105 26.72 -8.33 -23.52
N LYS A 106 27.61 -8.96 -22.73
CA LYS A 106 27.42 -9.18 -21.29
C LYS A 106 26.13 -9.93 -20.93
N LEU A 107 25.75 -10.90 -21.77
CA LEU A 107 24.54 -11.71 -21.64
C LEU A 107 24.82 -13.21 -21.36
N ARG A 108 26.06 -13.59 -21.04
CA ARG A 108 26.45 -14.99 -20.78
C ARG A 108 25.80 -15.55 -19.51
N ASP A 109 25.81 -14.75 -18.45
CA ASP A 109 25.33 -15.16 -17.15
C ASP A 109 23.81 -15.40 -17.15
N GLU A 110 23.33 -16.04 -16.08
CA GLU A 110 21.90 -16.28 -15.91
C GLU A 110 21.17 -14.96 -15.61
N VAL A 111 19.99 -14.78 -16.22
CA VAL A 111 19.19 -13.56 -16.06
C VAL A 111 18.60 -13.51 -14.64
N PRO A 112 18.95 -12.51 -13.80
CA PRO A 112 18.56 -12.46 -12.40
C PRO A 112 17.04 -12.50 -12.16
N ASP A 113 16.61 -13.10 -11.05
CA ASP A 113 15.24 -13.02 -10.51
C ASP A 113 14.96 -11.70 -9.79
N ASP A 114 15.97 -11.19 -9.09
CA ASP A 114 15.89 -9.94 -8.35
C ASP A 114 15.79 -8.75 -9.30
N THR A 115 14.87 -7.82 -9.00
CA THR A 115 14.54 -6.73 -9.95
C THR A 115 15.65 -5.68 -10.03
N ASP A 116 16.31 -5.33 -8.93
CA ASP A 116 17.39 -4.35 -8.96
C ASP A 116 18.59 -4.94 -9.72
N LYS A 117 18.94 -6.21 -9.46
CA LYS A 117 19.97 -6.91 -10.25
C LYS A 117 19.59 -7.05 -11.73
N LEU A 118 18.31 -7.23 -12.04
CA LEU A 118 17.84 -7.30 -13.42
C LEU A 118 18.04 -5.97 -14.15
N LEU A 119 17.78 -4.84 -13.49
CA LEU A 119 17.98 -3.51 -14.05
C LEU A 119 19.47 -3.23 -14.30
N ASP A 120 20.34 -3.59 -13.35
CA ASP A 120 21.79 -3.49 -13.52
C ASP A 120 22.28 -4.36 -14.68
N TYR A 121 21.80 -5.60 -14.75
CA TYR A 121 22.12 -6.52 -15.83
C TYR A 121 21.68 -5.99 -17.20
N ALA A 122 20.47 -5.42 -17.27
CA ALA A 122 19.95 -4.79 -18.48
C ALA A 122 20.79 -3.58 -18.90
N GLU A 123 21.19 -2.74 -17.95
CA GLU A 123 22.02 -1.57 -18.19
C GLU A 123 23.41 -1.94 -18.71
N ILE A 124 24.05 -2.95 -18.11
CA ILE A 124 25.34 -3.46 -18.58
C ILE A 124 25.23 -3.98 -20.02
N ALA A 125 24.16 -4.72 -20.34
CA ALA A 125 23.93 -5.25 -21.68
C ALA A 125 23.64 -4.14 -22.71
N ASP A 126 22.82 -3.14 -22.36
CA ASP A 126 22.55 -2.00 -23.23
C ASP A 126 23.82 -1.18 -23.49
N ASN A 127 24.61 -0.89 -22.44
CA ASN A 127 25.88 -0.19 -22.57
C ASN A 127 26.89 -0.94 -23.45
N ALA A 128 26.91 -2.27 -23.39
CA ALA A 128 27.72 -3.11 -24.27
C ALA A 128 27.22 -3.11 -25.73
N TRP A 129 25.91 -2.97 -25.93
CA TRP A 129 25.28 -2.92 -27.25
C TRP A 129 25.52 -1.61 -27.99
N GLN A 130 25.39 -0.45 -27.32
CA GLN A 130 25.46 0.87 -27.96
C GLN A 130 26.65 1.06 -28.93
N PRO A 131 27.92 0.72 -28.58
CA PRO A 131 29.05 0.88 -29.51
C PRO A 131 29.03 -0.08 -30.71
N LEU A 132 28.28 -1.19 -30.62
CA LEU A 132 28.16 -2.22 -31.66
C LEU A 132 26.93 -2.03 -32.55
N SER A 133 26.08 -1.05 -32.23
CA SER A 133 24.77 -0.84 -32.89
C SER A 133 24.85 -0.61 -34.41
N GLY A 134 25.99 -0.12 -34.90
CA GLY A 134 26.25 0.10 -36.33
C GLY A 134 26.92 -1.07 -37.05
N ASP A 135 27.29 -2.15 -36.35
CA ASP A 135 27.99 -3.28 -36.94
C ASP A 135 27.02 -4.20 -37.71
N PRO A 136 27.25 -4.44 -39.02
CA PRO A 136 26.42 -5.30 -39.84
C PRO A 136 26.23 -6.73 -39.31
N GLN A 137 27.19 -7.26 -38.53
CA GLN A 137 27.09 -8.59 -37.92
C GLN A 137 25.86 -8.71 -37.00
N TYR A 138 25.49 -7.63 -36.32
CA TYR A 138 24.38 -7.62 -35.35
C TYR A 138 23.06 -7.13 -35.94
N ALA A 139 23.03 -6.72 -37.22
CA ALA A 139 21.85 -6.17 -37.88
C ALA A 139 20.56 -7.00 -37.68
N PRO A 140 20.59 -8.36 -37.70
CA PRO A 140 19.38 -9.16 -37.47
C PRO A 140 18.78 -9.06 -36.06
N PHE A 141 19.60 -8.69 -35.07
CA PHE A 141 19.19 -8.57 -33.65
C PHE A 141 19.13 -7.13 -33.16
N ALA A 142 19.63 -6.17 -33.94
CA ALA A 142 19.63 -4.76 -33.60
C ALA A 142 18.25 -4.24 -33.14
N PRO A 143 17.12 -4.57 -33.79
CA PRO A 143 15.81 -4.15 -33.29
C PRO A 143 15.51 -4.66 -31.87
N ARG A 144 15.93 -5.90 -31.56
CA ARG A 144 15.66 -6.53 -30.27
C ARG A 144 16.56 -6.00 -29.15
N LEU A 145 17.81 -5.67 -29.48
CA LEU A 145 18.77 -5.06 -28.56
C LEU A 145 18.39 -3.61 -28.27
N ASN A 146 17.91 -2.87 -29.27
CA ASN A 146 17.37 -1.51 -29.10
C ASN A 146 16.12 -1.45 -28.22
N GLU A 147 15.45 -2.57 -27.94
CA GLU A 147 14.30 -2.63 -27.03
C GLU A 147 14.71 -2.73 -25.55
N ILE A 148 15.98 -2.98 -25.21
CA ILE A 148 16.41 -3.08 -23.80
C ILE A 148 16.20 -1.73 -23.07
N ALA A 149 16.74 -0.65 -23.62
CA ALA A 149 16.62 0.69 -23.04
C ALA A 149 15.17 1.15 -22.79
N PRO A 150 14.22 1.07 -23.74
CA PRO A 150 12.84 1.46 -23.49
C PRO A 150 12.13 0.54 -22.48
N LEU A 151 12.44 -0.76 -22.46
CA LEU A 151 11.88 -1.67 -21.45
C LEU A 151 12.40 -1.35 -20.04
N LYS A 152 13.69 -1.01 -19.91
CA LYS A 152 14.26 -0.53 -18.63
C LYS A 152 13.56 0.75 -18.17
N ALA A 153 13.42 1.74 -19.06
CA ALA A 153 12.75 3.00 -18.75
C ALA A 153 11.27 2.81 -18.35
N ASP A 154 10.56 1.83 -18.95
CA ASP A 154 9.19 1.49 -18.55
C ASP A 154 9.15 0.91 -17.13
N VAL A 155 10.07 0.01 -16.77
CA VAL A 155 10.16 -0.52 -15.39
C VAL A 155 10.36 0.62 -14.38
N ASP A 156 11.30 1.54 -14.64
CA ASP A 156 11.57 2.68 -13.75
C ASP A 156 10.36 3.61 -13.64
N THR A 157 9.69 3.90 -14.76
CA THR A 157 8.47 4.72 -14.80
C THR A 157 7.36 4.07 -13.98
N LYS A 158 7.11 2.77 -14.16
CA LYS A 158 6.08 2.05 -13.41
C LYS A 158 6.42 1.89 -11.94
N ARG A 159 7.71 1.80 -11.58
CA ARG A 159 8.18 1.78 -10.18
C ARG A 159 7.82 3.08 -9.47
N VAL A 160 8.01 4.23 -10.12
CA VAL A 160 7.64 5.54 -9.57
C VAL A 160 6.12 5.63 -9.36
N VAL A 161 5.32 5.23 -10.36
CA VAL A 161 3.85 5.23 -10.25
C VAL A 161 3.35 4.31 -9.13
N MET A 162 3.93 3.11 -9.02
CA MET A 162 3.62 2.19 -7.92
C MET A 162 3.94 2.81 -6.55
N GLY A 163 5.10 3.45 -6.39
CA GLY A 163 5.47 4.15 -5.15
C GLY A 163 4.51 5.27 -4.78
N GLN A 164 4.06 6.06 -5.76
CA GLN A 164 3.04 7.10 -5.55
C GLN A 164 1.69 6.52 -5.13
N ALA A 165 1.26 5.42 -5.75
CA ALA A 165 0.00 4.76 -5.42
C ALA A 165 0.02 4.15 -4.00
N ILE A 166 1.13 3.55 -3.58
CA ILE A 166 1.32 3.05 -2.20
C ILE A 166 1.19 4.19 -1.19
N LEU A 167 1.84 5.33 -1.44
CA LEU A 167 1.75 6.49 -0.55
C LEU A 167 0.33 7.05 -0.48
N ALA A 168 -0.37 7.13 -1.62
CA ALA A 168 -1.75 7.57 -1.68
C ALA A 168 -2.69 6.66 -0.89
N TYR A 169 -2.53 5.33 -1.01
CA TYR A 169 -3.32 4.36 -0.24
C TYR A 169 -3.06 4.45 1.27
N SER A 170 -1.80 4.57 1.69
CA SER A 170 -1.44 4.78 3.10
C SER A 170 -2.11 6.05 3.64
N THR A 171 -2.02 7.16 2.89
CA THR A 171 -2.63 8.44 3.29
C THR A 171 -4.15 8.34 3.40
N ALA A 172 -4.82 7.73 2.42
CA ALA A 172 -6.26 7.56 2.43
C ALA A 172 -6.73 6.63 3.57
N THR A 173 -5.93 5.63 3.91
CA THR A 173 -6.20 4.72 5.05
C THR A 173 -6.06 5.44 6.39
N ASP A 174 -5.05 6.30 6.54
CA ASP A 174 -4.86 7.12 7.73
C ASP A 174 -6.02 8.12 7.89
N GLU A 175 -6.45 8.76 6.80
CA GLU A 175 -7.61 9.66 6.80
C GLU A 175 -8.92 8.92 7.13
N LYS A 176 -9.13 7.72 6.57
CA LYS A 176 -10.28 6.86 6.93
C LYS A 176 -10.27 6.52 8.41
N THR A 177 -9.10 6.18 8.96
CA THR A 177 -8.94 5.84 10.38
C THR A 177 -9.22 7.05 11.27
N ALA A 178 -8.73 8.23 10.90
CA ALA A 178 -9.02 9.47 11.63
C ALA A 178 -10.52 9.80 11.61
N ALA A 179 -11.19 9.66 10.46
CA ALA A 179 -12.64 9.85 10.35
C ALA A 179 -13.41 8.84 11.23
N ARG A 180 -12.97 7.57 11.23
CA ARG A 180 -13.53 6.52 12.10
C ARG A 180 -13.44 6.87 13.58
N ASP A 181 -12.32 7.46 14.03
CA ASP A 181 -12.14 7.87 15.43
C ASP A 181 -13.06 9.02 15.87
N VAL A 182 -13.45 9.88 14.91
CA VAL A 182 -14.49 10.88 15.18
C VAL A 182 -15.85 10.19 15.36
N CYS A 183 -16.19 9.23 14.50
CA CYS A 183 -17.41 8.42 14.64
C CYS A 183 -17.44 7.70 16.00
N HIS A 184 -16.32 7.08 16.40
CA HIS A 184 -16.15 6.44 17.71
C HIS A 184 -16.46 7.38 18.88
N THR A 185 -15.92 8.59 18.83
CA THR A 185 -16.09 9.57 19.92
C THR A 185 -17.56 9.97 20.06
N ARG A 186 -18.27 10.16 18.94
CA ARG A 186 -19.68 10.54 18.94
C ARG A 186 -20.60 9.38 19.33
N GLU A 187 -20.32 8.18 18.82
CA GLU A 187 -20.98 6.94 19.23
C GLU A 187 -20.93 6.77 20.76
N ARG A 188 -19.75 6.93 21.36
CA ARG A 188 -19.57 6.89 22.83
C ARG A 188 -20.38 7.94 23.57
N ALA A 189 -20.45 9.17 23.06
CA ALA A 189 -21.23 10.24 23.69
C ALA A 189 -22.75 9.92 23.65
N VAL A 190 -23.25 9.38 22.53
CA VAL A 190 -24.63 8.90 22.41
C VAL A 190 -24.92 7.79 23.42
N PHE A 191 -24.02 6.82 23.53
CA PHE A 191 -24.18 5.73 24.49
C PHE A 191 -24.17 6.17 25.94
N ASN A 192 -23.30 7.11 26.31
CA ASN A 192 -23.25 7.64 27.67
C ASN A 192 -24.52 8.41 28.04
N PHE A 193 -25.12 9.14 27.09
CA PHE A 193 -26.40 9.83 27.31
C PHE A 193 -27.53 8.86 27.69
N PHE A 194 -27.78 7.82 26.87
CA PHE A 194 -28.88 6.88 27.13
C PHE A 194 -28.71 6.05 28.41
N ARG A 195 -27.45 5.80 28.84
CA ARG A 195 -27.17 5.18 30.14
C ARG A 195 -27.53 6.10 31.30
N GLY A 196 -27.26 7.41 31.19
CA GLY A 196 -27.63 8.40 32.19
C GLY A 196 -29.15 8.48 32.42
N GLU A 197 -29.94 8.23 31.38
CA GLU A 197 -31.41 8.21 31.41
C GLU A 197 -32.02 6.92 32.02
N GLY A 198 -31.19 6.01 32.55
CA GLY A 198 -31.68 4.79 33.22
C GLY A 198 -32.36 3.78 32.29
N LYS A 199 -32.13 3.88 30.97
CA LYS A 199 -32.64 2.91 29.99
C LYS A 199 -31.82 1.61 30.05
N PRO A 200 -32.43 0.43 29.83
CA PRO A 200 -31.79 -0.86 30.10
C PRO A 200 -30.51 -1.07 29.27
N ASP A 201 -29.42 -1.38 29.98
CA ASP A 201 -28.06 -1.68 29.47
C ASP A 201 -28.00 -3.03 28.71
N GLU A 202 -29.07 -3.84 28.77
CA GLU A 202 -29.17 -5.17 28.14
C GLU A 202 -29.12 -5.13 26.61
N PHE A 203 -29.65 -4.08 26.00
CA PHE A 203 -29.59 -3.92 24.55
C PHE A 203 -28.15 -3.66 24.06
N TRP A 204 -27.40 -2.84 24.79
CA TRP A 204 -26.03 -2.47 24.42
C TRP A 204 -25.05 -3.60 24.66
N THR A 205 -25.15 -4.26 25.82
CA THR A 205 -24.30 -5.38 26.22
C THR A 205 -24.45 -6.64 25.37
N SER A 206 -25.45 -6.69 24.48
CA SER A 206 -25.68 -7.79 23.52
C SER A 206 -25.32 -7.45 22.06
N SER A 207 -25.00 -6.20 21.75
CA SER A 207 -24.58 -5.74 20.42
C SER A 207 -23.06 -5.74 20.27
N VAL A 208 -22.52 -5.82 19.04
CA VAL A 208 -21.07 -5.69 18.79
C VAL A 208 -20.47 -4.35 19.26
N TYR A 209 -21.31 -3.33 19.46
CA TYR A 209 -20.96 -2.01 20.00
C TYR A 209 -20.88 -1.96 21.53
N GLY A 210 -21.35 -2.99 22.24
CA GLY A 210 -21.29 -3.08 23.70
C GLY A 210 -20.92 -4.45 24.28
N LEU A 211 -20.74 -5.48 23.46
CA LEU A 211 -20.10 -6.75 23.79
C LEU A 211 -18.59 -6.53 23.88
N GLY A 212 -18.11 -6.22 25.09
CA GLY A 212 -16.73 -6.57 25.44
C GLY A 212 -16.64 -8.09 25.54
N THR A 213 -16.24 -8.76 24.47
CA THR A 213 -15.64 -10.10 24.61
C THR A 213 -14.34 -9.89 25.37
N GLY A 214 -14.26 -10.40 26.60
CA GLY A 214 -13.09 -10.26 27.47
C GLY A 214 -11.84 -10.91 26.88
N GLY A 215 -11.13 -10.18 26.02
CA GLY A 215 -9.77 -10.46 25.62
C GLY A 215 -8.89 -9.32 26.09
N GLU A 216 -7.65 -9.60 26.47
CA GLU A 216 -6.63 -8.56 26.57
C GLU A 216 -6.67 -7.69 25.32
N GLU A 217 -6.40 -6.39 25.46
CA GLU A 217 -6.07 -5.54 24.30
C GLU A 217 -5.19 -6.38 23.38
N PRO A 218 -5.58 -6.62 22.10
CA PRO A 218 -4.62 -7.20 21.18
C PRO A 218 -3.43 -6.27 21.22
N SER A 219 -2.31 -6.75 21.75
CA SER A 219 -1.03 -6.06 21.67
C SER A 219 -0.95 -5.64 20.23
N VAL A 220 -0.99 -4.32 19.98
CA VAL A 220 -0.84 -3.75 18.64
C VAL A 220 0.28 -4.58 18.01
N PRO A 221 0.04 -5.30 16.90
CA PRO A 221 1.16 -5.93 16.22
C PRO A 221 2.10 -4.77 15.96
N ILE A 222 3.21 -4.72 16.70
CA ILE A 222 4.33 -3.89 16.30
C ILE A 222 4.57 -4.40 14.90
N PRO A 223 4.33 -3.58 13.87
CA PRO A 223 4.53 -4.06 12.53
C PRO A 223 5.96 -4.60 12.50
N ASP A 224 6.18 -5.83 12.02
CA ASP A 224 7.50 -6.29 11.57
C ASP A 224 7.95 -5.49 10.31
N TRP A 225 7.41 -4.30 10.16
CA TRP A 225 7.79 -3.27 9.23
C TRP A 225 8.87 -2.43 9.93
N PRO A 226 10.05 -2.23 9.34
CA PRO A 226 11.10 -1.38 9.93
C PRO A 226 10.73 0.12 9.99
N GLY A 227 9.44 0.48 9.87
CA GLY A 227 9.00 1.83 9.59
C GLY A 227 9.48 2.28 8.20
N PRO A 228 8.99 3.41 7.69
CA PRO A 228 9.83 4.23 6.83
C PRO A 228 11.05 4.59 7.69
N GLY A 229 12.19 3.94 7.44
CA GLY A 229 13.44 4.28 8.11
C GLY A 229 13.59 5.79 8.10
N ALA A 230 13.82 6.36 9.29
CA ALA A 230 13.95 7.80 9.47
C ALA A 230 14.86 8.34 8.37
N PHE A 231 14.29 9.14 7.47
CA PHE A 231 15.07 10.02 6.63
C PHE A 231 15.70 11.04 7.58
N GLU A 232 16.81 10.67 8.20
CA GLU A 232 17.80 11.66 8.61
C GLU A 232 18.38 12.22 7.32
N GLY A 233 17.68 13.23 6.79
CA GLY A 233 18.20 14.12 5.78
C GLY A 233 19.43 14.82 6.35
N ASN A 234 20.59 14.19 6.24
CA ASN A 234 21.84 14.92 6.21
C ASN A 234 21.84 15.71 4.90
N TYR A 235 21.33 16.93 4.97
CA TYR A 235 21.61 17.97 3.99
C TYR A 235 23.12 18.22 3.99
N LEU A 236 23.82 17.48 3.14
CA LEU A 236 25.14 17.87 2.64
C LEU A 236 24.97 18.10 1.14
N GLY A 237 25.26 19.34 0.74
CA GLY A 237 25.02 19.84 -0.60
C GLY A 237 25.70 19.01 -1.70
N GLU A 238 25.08 19.07 -2.87
CA GLU A 238 25.63 18.75 -4.19
C GLU A 238 26.69 17.63 -4.24
N LYS A 239 26.24 16.38 -4.41
CA LYS A 239 26.70 15.42 -5.45
C LYS A 239 26.20 14.00 -5.15
N THR A 240 25.74 13.34 -6.22
CA THR A 240 25.62 11.87 -6.43
C THR A 240 25.54 10.99 -5.19
N VAL A 241 24.35 10.44 -4.94
CA VAL A 241 24.13 9.38 -3.94
C VAL A 241 24.59 8.04 -4.51
N GLU A 242 25.70 7.50 -4.01
CA GLU A 242 26.00 6.06 -4.07
C GLU A 242 25.22 5.35 -2.95
N LEU A 243 24.41 4.36 -3.34
CA LEU A 243 23.70 3.47 -2.43
C LEU A 243 24.63 2.32 -2.01
N ILE A 244 25.08 2.31 -0.75
CA ILE A 244 25.79 1.16 -0.18
C ILE A 244 24.88 0.49 0.85
N TYR A 245 24.51 -0.77 0.60
CA TYR A 245 23.78 -1.60 1.55
C TYR A 245 24.74 -2.43 2.41
N GLY A 246 24.52 -2.44 3.73
CA GLY A 246 25.18 -3.32 4.69
C GLY A 246 24.21 -3.76 5.80
N PRO A 247 24.34 -4.98 6.35
CA PRO A 247 23.40 -5.52 7.33
C PRO A 247 23.58 -4.90 8.72
N VAL A 248 22.46 -4.52 9.36
CA VAL A 248 22.41 -4.01 10.73
C VAL A 248 22.68 -5.16 11.71
N LYS A 249 23.66 -4.97 12.61
CA LYS A 249 23.89 -5.88 13.75
C LYS A 249 22.94 -5.53 14.89
N ASP A 250 22.26 -6.55 15.41
CA ASP A 250 21.56 -6.51 16.70
C ASP A 250 22.48 -6.01 17.82
N ALA A 251 21.98 -5.10 18.64
CA ALA A 251 22.55 -4.76 19.94
C ALA A 251 21.47 -4.89 21.01
N THR A 252 21.53 -5.99 21.74
CA THR A 252 20.89 -6.23 23.04
C THR A 252 21.29 -5.17 24.06
N HIS A 253 20.31 -4.65 24.81
CA HIS A 253 20.44 -4.25 26.22
C HIS A 253 19.09 -4.34 26.93
#